data_AF-A0A1M3QIH6-F1
#
_entry.id   AF-A0A1M3QIH6-F1
#
_cell.length_a   1.000
_cell.length_b   1.000
_cell.length_c   1.000
_cell.angle_alpha   90.00
_cell.angle_beta   90.00
_cell.angle_gamma   90.00
#
_symmetry.space_group_name_H-M   'P 1'
#
loop_
_entity.id
_entity.type
_entity.pdbx_description
1 polymer ?
#
loop_
_entity_poly.entity_id
_entity_poly.type
_entity_poly.pdbx_seq_one_letter_code
_entity_poly.pdbx_strand_id
1 'polypeptide(L)'
;MNAPTRIDTARVIHPPRGTELSCKNWLIEAPYRMIQHNLDPEVAENPAELVVYGGIGRAARNWECFDAILKTLRELNPDETLLVQSGKPVGVFKTHLDAPRVLIANSNLVPHWATWEHFNELDRKGLMMYGQMTAGSWIYIGSQGIVQGTYETFVEMGRQSYGGNLRGKWILTAGLGGMGGAQPLASVMAGACMLAIECQQSRIDFRLKTGYVDEQAKDLDDALARIEKYTQAGEAKSIALLGNAADVLPELVKRSVKPDAVTDQTSAHDPVNGYLPQGWTVEQWFERRKSDPDGTRDAAKQSMKTHVDAMLAFHAQGIPTFDYGNNIRQMAFDVGCKNAFDFPGFVPAYVRPLFCRGVGPFRWVALSGDPEDILKTDAKVKELIPDDKHLHNWLDMAEKRIHWQGLPSRICWVGLGLRDKLGLAFNEMVRSRELKAPIAIGRDHLDSGSVASPNRETESMRDGSDAVSDWPLLNALLNTASGATWVSFHHGGGVGMGYSQHAGLVIVCDGTPEADKRIARVLWNDPGTGVMRHADAGYPEAIACAKESGLKLPMV
;
A
#
# COMPACT_ATOMS: atom_id res chain seq x y z
N MET A 1 -20.80 12.56 -26.42
CA MET A 1 -19.85 12.79 -25.31
C MET A 1 -18.47 12.55 -25.87
N ASN A 2 -17.58 13.54 -25.82
CA ASN A 2 -16.20 13.37 -26.27
C ASN A 2 -15.56 12.21 -25.50
N ALA A 3 -14.71 11.42 -26.17
CA ALA A 3 -13.93 10.38 -25.51
C ALA A 3 -13.18 11.02 -24.34
N PRO A 4 -13.24 10.44 -23.12
CA PRO A 4 -12.63 11.07 -21.95
C PRO A 4 -11.12 11.22 -22.18
N THR A 5 -10.55 12.38 -21.83
CA THR A 5 -9.11 12.64 -21.90
C THR A 5 -8.41 11.88 -20.76
N ARG A 6 -8.35 10.56 -20.88
CA ARG A 6 -7.71 9.69 -19.89
C ARG A 6 -6.22 9.52 -20.11
N ILE A 7 -5.74 9.81 -21.31
CA ILE A 7 -4.35 9.62 -21.71
C ILE A 7 -3.82 10.95 -22.21
N ASP A 8 -2.73 11.43 -21.62
CA ASP A 8 -1.99 12.59 -22.10
C ASP A 8 -0.51 12.37 -21.84
N THR A 9 0.22 11.96 -22.88
CA THR A 9 1.66 11.66 -22.81
C THR A 9 2.54 12.91 -22.87
N ALA A 10 1.97 14.10 -23.10
CA ALA A 10 2.72 15.35 -23.13
C ALA A 10 2.84 15.99 -21.73
N ARG A 11 1.97 15.61 -20.79
CA ARG A 11 1.98 16.12 -19.42
C ARG A 11 3.02 15.42 -18.57
N VAL A 12 3.79 16.22 -17.85
CA VAL A 12 4.68 15.77 -16.77
C VAL A 12 4.29 16.57 -15.53
N ILE A 13 3.88 15.87 -14.48
CA ILE A 13 3.37 16.48 -13.25
C ILE A 13 4.44 16.36 -12.17
N HIS A 14 4.67 17.46 -11.45
CA HIS A 14 5.50 17.47 -10.25
C HIS A 14 4.78 18.29 -9.17
N PRO A 15 4.90 17.89 -7.89
CA PRO A 15 4.38 18.69 -6.79
C PRO A 15 5.19 19.99 -6.62
N PRO A 16 4.56 21.12 -6.30
CA PRO A 16 5.27 22.30 -5.82
C PRO A 16 6.17 21.98 -4.62
N ARG A 17 7.32 22.67 -4.54
CA ARG A 17 8.32 22.52 -3.47
C ARG A 17 8.54 23.87 -2.77
N GLY A 18 9.24 23.86 -1.63
CA GLY A 18 9.52 25.05 -0.85
C GLY A 18 8.31 25.59 -0.08
N THR A 19 8.39 26.85 0.37
CA THR A 19 7.42 27.46 1.29
C THR A 19 6.36 28.32 0.61
N GLU A 20 6.46 28.54 -0.70
CA GLU A 20 5.48 29.33 -1.46
C GLU A 20 4.17 28.55 -1.63
N LEU A 21 3.04 29.19 -1.35
CA LEU A 21 1.73 28.56 -1.43
C LEU A 21 1.07 28.84 -2.78
N SER A 22 0.50 27.79 -3.39
CA SER A 22 -0.45 27.92 -4.49
C SER A 22 -1.89 28.11 -3.99
N CYS A 23 -2.18 27.62 -2.78
CA CYS A 23 -3.49 27.65 -2.14
C CYS A 23 -3.55 28.63 -0.96
N LYS A 24 -4.74 28.86 -0.40
CA LYS A 24 -4.96 29.88 0.64
C LYS A 24 -4.28 29.58 2.00
N ASN A 25 -3.97 28.32 2.29
CA ASN A 25 -3.22 27.92 3.49
C ASN A 25 -2.58 26.53 3.31
N TRP A 26 -1.77 26.10 4.29
CA TRP A 26 -1.08 24.82 4.27
C TRP A 26 -1.99 23.58 4.31
N LEU A 27 -3.16 23.67 4.97
CA LEU A 27 -4.12 22.56 5.02
C LEU A 27 -4.74 22.25 3.64
N ILE A 28 -4.80 23.24 2.76
CA ILE A 28 -5.31 23.11 1.39
C ILE A 28 -4.16 22.88 0.39
N GLU A 29 -3.00 23.50 0.64
CA GLU A 29 -1.79 23.26 -0.14
C GLU A 29 -1.31 21.81 -0.05
N ALA A 30 -1.44 21.16 1.11
CA ALA A 30 -1.03 19.77 1.27
C ALA A 30 -1.73 18.80 0.31
N PRO A 31 -3.08 18.70 0.24
CA PRO A 31 -3.73 17.84 -0.75
C PRO A 31 -3.44 18.29 -2.20
N TYR A 32 -3.23 19.59 -2.45
CA TYR A 32 -2.82 20.12 -3.76
C TYR A 32 -1.45 19.59 -4.20
N ARG A 33 -0.45 19.59 -3.30
CA ARG A 33 0.86 18.99 -3.57
C ARG A 33 0.75 17.47 -3.68
N MET A 34 -0.01 16.83 -2.79
CA MET A 34 -0.05 15.38 -2.72
C MET A 34 -0.74 14.70 -3.90
N ILE A 35 -1.79 15.29 -4.49
CA ILE A 35 -2.37 14.73 -5.74
C ILE A 35 -1.37 14.81 -6.91
N GLN A 36 -0.54 15.86 -6.95
CA GLN A 36 0.52 16.01 -7.95
C GLN A 36 1.71 15.07 -7.68
N HIS A 37 2.08 14.89 -6.41
CA HIS A 37 3.08 13.92 -5.98
C HIS A 37 2.71 12.49 -6.39
N ASN A 38 1.44 12.11 -6.24
CA ASN A 38 0.92 10.81 -6.69
C ASN A 38 1.10 10.58 -8.20
N LEU A 39 1.31 11.62 -9.01
CA LEU A 39 1.50 11.54 -10.47
C LEU A 39 2.90 11.93 -10.91
N ASP A 40 3.83 12.11 -9.97
CA ASP A 40 5.23 12.36 -10.30
C ASP A 40 5.81 11.15 -11.05
N PRO A 41 6.52 11.32 -12.18
CA PRO A 41 7.17 10.22 -12.90
C PRO A 41 8.17 9.40 -12.09
N GLU A 42 8.71 9.96 -11.00
CA GLU A 42 9.57 9.23 -10.06
C GLU A 42 8.77 8.31 -9.14
N VAL A 43 7.45 8.55 -9.02
CA VAL A 43 6.56 7.92 -8.05
C VAL A 43 5.61 6.94 -8.73
N ALA A 44 4.87 7.40 -9.74
CA ALA A 44 3.76 6.68 -10.35
C ALA A 44 4.19 5.65 -11.41
N GLU A 45 3.43 4.57 -11.53
CA GLU A 45 3.71 3.50 -12.49
C GLU A 45 3.36 3.85 -13.95
N ASN A 46 2.33 4.69 -14.17
CA ASN A 46 1.95 5.23 -15.48
C ASN A 46 1.17 6.56 -15.35
N PRO A 47 1.86 7.67 -15.01
CA PRO A 47 1.20 8.94 -14.71
C PRO A 47 0.50 9.60 -15.91
N ALA A 48 0.93 9.30 -17.15
CA ALA A 48 0.28 9.81 -18.37
C ALA A 48 -1.18 9.37 -18.49
N GLU A 49 -1.54 8.26 -17.83
CA GLU A 49 -2.91 7.75 -17.73
C GLU A 49 -3.53 7.97 -16.34
N LEU A 50 -2.94 8.83 -15.51
CA LEU A 50 -3.29 9.09 -14.11
C LEU A 50 -3.10 7.88 -13.18
N VAL A 51 -2.48 6.79 -13.66
CA VAL A 51 -2.30 5.54 -12.91
C VAL A 51 -1.10 5.64 -12.00
N VAL A 52 -1.37 5.48 -10.70
CA VAL A 52 -0.37 5.51 -9.65
C VAL A 52 0.22 4.11 -9.44
N TYR A 53 -0.61 3.10 -9.12
CA TYR A 53 -0.18 1.70 -8.93
C TYR A 53 -1.37 0.72 -8.91
N GLY A 54 -1.06 -0.58 -8.80
CA GLY A 54 -2.04 -1.64 -8.47
C GLY A 54 -3.06 -1.91 -9.58
N GLY A 55 -2.59 -2.16 -10.81
CA GLY A 55 -3.44 -2.25 -11.99
C GLY A 55 -3.82 -0.86 -12.47
N ILE A 56 -5.09 -0.47 -12.31
CA ILE A 56 -5.65 0.80 -12.79
C ILE A 56 -5.97 1.80 -11.66
N GLY A 57 -5.27 1.71 -10.53
CA GLY A 57 -5.44 2.64 -9.41
C GLY A 57 -5.01 4.06 -9.80
N ARG A 58 -5.95 5.01 -9.82
CA ARG A 58 -5.73 6.37 -10.34
C ARG A 58 -5.86 7.47 -9.30
N ALA A 59 -5.19 8.60 -9.53
CA ALA A 59 -5.26 9.79 -8.68
C ALA A 59 -6.51 10.66 -8.92
N ALA A 60 -7.00 10.69 -10.16
CA ALA A 60 -8.21 11.37 -10.59
C ALA A 60 -8.90 10.60 -11.73
N ARG A 61 -10.18 10.87 -11.99
CA ARG A 61 -10.98 10.08 -12.94
C ARG A 61 -10.50 10.20 -14.39
N ASN A 62 -10.14 11.42 -14.77
CA ASN A 62 -9.63 11.83 -16.08
C ASN A 62 -8.94 13.20 -15.92
N TRP A 63 -8.29 13.69 -16.97
CA TRP A 63 -7.51 14.93 -16.89
C TRP A 63 -8.39 16.15 -16.61
N GLU A 64 -9.63 16.20 -17.10
CA GLU A 64 -10.55 17.30 -16.76
C GLU A 64 -10.87 17.33 -15.25
N CYS A 65 -11.07 16.16 -14.63
CA CYS A 65 -11.29 16.07 -13.19
C CYS A 65 -10.03 16.46 -12.41
N PHE A 66 -8.85 16.06 -12.86
CA PHE A 66 -7.59 16.46 -12.25
C PHE A 66 -7.41 17.99 -12.26
N ASP A 67 -7.58 18.62 -13.44
CA ASP A 67 -7.45 20.07 -13.61
C ASP A 67 -8.50 20.82 -12.76
N ALA A 68 -9.73 20.29 -12.68
CA ALA A 68 -10.79 20.83 -11.84
C ALA A 68 -10.47 20.71 -10.35
N ILE A 69 -9.90 19.58 -9.88
CA ILE A 69 -9.47 19.41 -8.48
C ILE A 69 -8.42 20.46 -8.12
N LEU A 70 -7.39 20.63 -8.95
CA LEU A 70 -6.33 21.62 -8.71
C LEU A 70 -6.89 23.05 -8.66
N LYS A 71 -7.80 23.39 -9.58
CA LYS A 71 -8.48 24.69 -9.57
C LYS A 71 -9.28 24.89 -8.29
N THR A 72 -10.12 23.92 -7.92
CA THR A 72 -10.97 24.00 -6.73
C THR A 72 -10.13 24.14 -5.46
N LEU A 73 -9.02 23.40 -5.32
CA LEU A 73 -8.13 23.52 -4.16
C LEU A 73 -7.51 24.92 -4.05
N ARG A 74 -7.09 25.55 -5.16
CA ARG A 74 -6.58 26.94 -5.10
C ARG A 74 -7.65 27.95 -4.65
N GLU A 75 -8.92 27.70 -5.00
CA GLU A 75 -10.05 28.59 -4.69
C GLU A 75 -10.70 28.30 -3.32
N LEU A 76 -10.47 27.13 -2.73
CA LEU A 76 -11.11 26.65 -1.49
C LEU A 76 -10.80 27.56 -0.29
N ASN A 77 -11.80 27.90 0.53
CA ASN A 77 -11.63 28.63 1.78
C ASN A 77 -11.25 27.71 2.96
N PRO A 78 -10.58 28.23 4.00
CA PRO A 78 -10.20 27.43 5.18
C PRO A 78 -11.36 26.76 5.93
N ASP A 79 -12.58 27.30 5.84
CA ASP A 79 -13.80 26.78 6.45
C ASP A 79 -14.69 26.02 5.46
N GLU A 80 -14.14 25.61 4.31
CA GLU A 80 -14.83 24.81 3.30
C GLU A 80 -14.23 23.40 3.20
N THR A 81 -15.03 22.50 2.62
CA THR A 81 -14.67 21.11 2.33
C THR A 81 -15.05 20.77 0.89
N LEU A 82 -14.07 20.28 0.11
CA LEU A 82 -14.25 19.69 -1.21
C LEU A 82 -14.71 18.23 -1.10
N LEU A 83 -15.72 17.85 -1.87
CA LEU A 83 -16.18 16.47 -2.02
C LEU A 83 -15.66 15.87 -3.33
N VAL A 84 -14.90 14.78 -3.23
CA VAL A 84 -14.39 14.01 -4.37
C VAL A 84 -15.11 12.67 -4.45
N GLN A 85 -15.86 12.46 -5.53
CA GLN A 85 -16.57 11.22 -5.80
C GLN A 85 -15.84 10.49 -6.93
N SER A 86 -15.28 9.31 -6.67
CA SER A 86 -14.52 8.49 -7.64
C SER A 86 -13.61 9.35 -8.53
N GLY A 87 -12.72 10.11 -7.89
CA GLY A 87 -11.75 10.98 -8.56
C GLY A 87 -12.30 12.21 -9.29
N LYS A 88 -13.55 12.62 -9.03
CA LYS A 88 -14.19 13.81 -9.61
C LYS A 88 -14.56 14.81 -8.51
N PRO A 89 -14.23 16.11 -8.63
CA PRO A 89 -14.67 17.13 -7.69
C PRO A 89 -16.16 17.45 -7.95
N VAL A 90 -17.05 17.10 -7.02
CA VAL A 90 -18.51 17.18 -7.24
C VAL A 90 -19.21 18.27 -6.45
N GLY A 91 -18.58 18.84 -5.44
CA GLY A 91 -19.14 19.94 -4.67
C GLY A 91 -18.18 20.50 -3.64
N VAL A 92 -18.43 21.74 -3.23
CA VAL A 92 -17.75 22.41 -2.12
C VAL A 92 -18.82 22.89 -1.17
N PHE A 93 -18.67 22.61 0.12
CA PHE A 93 -19.62 23.00 1.15
C PHE A 93 -18.90 23.66 2.31
N LYS A 94 -19.57 24.65 2.93
CA LYS A 94 -19.09 25.27 4.15
C LYS A 94 -19.18 24.28 5.31
N THR A 95 -18.09 24.16 6.07
CA THR A 95 -17.98 23.35 7.29
C THR A 95 -17.40 24.22 8.41
N HIS A 96 -16.17 23.95 8.86
CA HIS A 96 -15.45 24.72 9.88
C HIS A 96 -13.95 24.43 9.81
N LEU A 97 -13.13 25.26 10.46
CA LEU A 97 -11.67 25.19 10.39
C LEU A 97 -11.09 23.82 10.80
N ASP A 98 -11.69 23.19 11.81
CA ASP A 98 -11.27 21.87 12.30
C ASP A 98 -11.80 20.66 11.49
N ALA A 99 -12.67 20.87 10.50
CA ALA A 99 -13.14 19.78 9.63
C ALA A 99 -12.05 19.38 8.61
N PRO A 100 -12.19 18.26 7.90
CA PRO A 100 -11.38 18.00 6.72
C PRO A 100 -11.59 19.01 5.59
N ARG A 101 -10.52 19.38 4.88
CA ARG A 101 -10.55 20.19 3.66
C ARG A 101 -11.03 19.40 2.45
N VAL A 102 -10.83 18.08 2.46
CA VAL A 102 -11.29 17.18 1.39
C VAL A 102 -11.90 15.91 1.99
N LEU A 103 -13.05 15.50 1.46
CA LEU A 103 -13.68 14.21 1.73
C LEU A 103 -13.77 13.42 0.44
N ILE A 104 -13.31 12.16 0.47
CA ILE A 104 -13.14 11.35 -0.73
C ILE A 104 -13.93 10.04 -0.61
N ALA A 105 -14.73 9.71 -1.61
CA ALA A 105 -15.42 8.42 -1.72
C ALA A 105 -15.18 7.81 -3.10
N ASN A 106 -14.31 6.80 -3.19
CA ASN A 106 -13.89 6.21 -4.47
C ASN A 106 -14.33 4.74 -4.60
N SER A 107 -14.81 4.38 -5.79
CA SER A 107 -15.06 2.98 -6.21
C SER A 107 -16.14 2.23 -5.42
N ASN A 108 -16.90 2.94 -4.59
CA ASN A 108 -18.00 2.36 -3.81
C ASN A 108 -19.17 1.97 -4.73
N LEU A 109 -19.60 0.73 -4.61
CA LEU A 109 -20.72 0.14 -5.32
C LEU A 109 -21.65 -0.52 -4.30
N VAL A 110 -22.96 -0.49 -4.56
CA VAL A 110 -23.92 -1.25 -3.77
C VAL A 110 -23.53 -2.74 -3.85
N PRO A 111 -23.53 -3.53 -2.75
CA PRO A 111 -22.85 -4.82 -2.69
C PRO A 111 -23.18 -5.81 -3.82
N HIS A 112 -24.45 -5.89 -4.23
CA HIS A 112 -24.85 -6.77 -5.35
C HIS A 112 -24.18 -6.41 -6.69
N TRP A 113 -23.82 -5.14 -6.89
CA TRP A 113 -23.17 -4.62 -8.08
C TRP A 113 -21.66 -4.42 -7.91
N ALA A 114 -21.08 -4.85 -6.78
CA ALA A 114 -19.67 -4.67 -6.45
C ALA A 114 -18.76 -5.66 -7.20
N THR A 115 -18.86 -5.68 -8.53
CA THR A 115 -18.10 -6.58 -9.42
C THR A 115 -17.24 -5.79 -10.40
N TRP A 116 -16.20 -6.42 -10.93
CA TRP A 116 -15.36 -5.81 -11.97
C TRP A 116 -16.16 -5.56 -13.26
N GLU A 117 -17.09 -6.45 -13.61
CA GLU A 117 -17.94 -6.32 -14.79
C GLU A 117 -18.75 -5.01 -14.74
N HIS A 118 -19.43 -4.75 -13.62
CA HIS A 118 -20.23 -3.53 -13.47
C HIS A 118 -19.35 -2.29 -13.29
N PHE A 119 -18.24 -2.39 -12.55
CA PHE A 119 -17.24 -1.32 -12.47
C PHE A 119 -16.78 -0.90 -13.87
N ASN A 120 -16.41 -1.85 -14.74
CA ASN A 120 -15.93 -1.60 -16.10
C ASN A 120 -17.02 -1.00 -17.00
N GLU A 121 -18.27 -1.42 -16.84
CA GLU A 121 -19.42 -0.81 -17.53
C GLU A 121 -19.55 0.68 -17.20
N LEU A 122 -19.49 1.04 -15.92
CA LEU A 122 -19.54 2.43 -15.46
C LEU A 122 -18.29 3.21 -15.87
N ASP A 123 -17.12 2.57 -15.84
CA ASP A 123 -15.86 3.20 -16.22
C ASP A 123 -15.88 3.59 -17.71
N ARG A 124 -16.39 2.74 -18.61
CA ARG A 124 -16.59 3.09 -20.03
C ARG A 124 -17.55 4.27 -20.24
N LYS A 125 -18.51 4.46 -19.34
CA LYS A 125 -19.44 5.61 -19.32
C LYS A 125 -18.83 6.88 -18.70
N GLY A 126 -17.58 6.83 -18.21
CA GLY A 126 -16.92 7.94 -17.52
C GLY A 126 -17.45 8.17 -16.09
N LEU A 127 -18.06 7.16 -15.48
CA LEU A 127 -18.74 7.26 -14.18
C LEU A 127 -17.93 6.67 -13.02
N MET A 128 -16.84 5.95 -13.30
CA MET A 128 -16.01 5.29 -12.30
C MET A 128 -14.54 5.66 -12.38
N MET A 129 -13.86 5.43 -11.26
CA MET A 129 -12.41 5.44 -11.09
C MET A 129 -12.08 4.41 -10.02
N TYR A 130 -11.03 3.63 -10.22
CA TYR A 130 -10.52 2.73 -9.19
C TYR A 130 -9.53 3.51 -8.31
N GLY A 131 -9.87 3.68 -7.04
CA GLY A 131 -9.06 4.46 -6.10
C GLY A 131 -7.90 3.68 -5.50
N GLN A 132 -7.87 2.35 -5.66
CA GLN A 132 -7.01 1.48 -4.85
C GLN A 132 -7.15 1.90 -3.36
N MET A 133 -6.08 1.96 -2.61
CA MET A 133 -5.97 2.50 -1.27
C MET A 133 -5.46 3.94 -1.39
N THR A 134 -4.16 4.11 -1.60
CA THR A 134 -3.49 5.43 -1.55
C THR A 134 -3.42 6.19 -2.88
N ALA A 135 -3.86 5.58 -3.98
CA ALA A 135 -3.85 6.22 -5.30
C ALA A 135 -4.89 7.36 -5.36
N GLY A 136 -6.15 7.03 -5.08
CA GLY A 136 -7.26 7.99 -5.11
C GLY A 136 -7.39 8.86 -3.86
N SER A 137 -6.58 8.64 -2.82
CA SER A 137 -6.56 9.39 -1.56
C SER A 137 -5.27 10.18 -1.32
N TRP A 138 -4.40 10.23 -2.33
CA TRP A 138 -3.26 11.16 -2.41
C TRP A 138 -2.27 11.02 -1.24
N ILE A 139 -1.83 9.79 -0.98
CA ILE A 139 -0.82 9.53 0.07
C ILE A 139 0.12 8.36 -0.32
N TYR A 140 0.32 8.17 -1.63
CA TYR A 140 1.27 7.20 -2.14
C TYR A 140 2.67 7.83 -2.17
N ILE A 141 3.69 7.09 -1.72
CA ILE A 141 5.06 7.58 -1.55
C ILE A 141 6.07 6.69 -2.29
N GLY A 142 5.63 6.16 -3.44
CA GLY A 142 6.38 5.15 -4.18
C GLY A 142 6.41 3.80 -3.48
N SER A 143 7.37 2.96 -3.88
CA SER A 143 7.55 1.60 -3.37
C SER A 143 7.83 1.58 -1.86
N GLN A 144 8.31 2.70 -1.30
CA GLN A 144 8.58 2.82 0.13
C GLN A 144 7.32 2.62 0.98
N GLY A 145 6.14 2.94 0.46
CA GLY A 145 4.88 2.84 1.22
C GLY A 145 4.59 1.46 1.80
N ILE A 146 5.06 0.39 1.16
CA ILE A 146 4.83 -1.00 1.58
C ILE A 146 6.09 -1.72 2.06
N VAL A 147 7.29 -1.19 1.78
CA VAL A 147 8.55 -1.93 2.00
C VAL A 147 8.77 -2.32 3.46
N GLN A 148 8.34 -1.49 4.42
CA GLN A 148 8.39 -1.88 5.83
C GLN A 148 7.41 -3.01 6.15
N GLY A 149 6.17 -2.97 5.66
CA GLY A 149 5.21 -4.06 5.90
C GLY A 149 5.71 -5.40 5.36
N THR A 150 6.38 -5.37 4.20
CA THR A 150 7.03 -6.54 3.61
C THR A 150 8.25 -6.99 4.39
N TYR A 151 9.06 -6.05 4.88
CA TYR A 151 10.17 -6.35 5.77
C TYR A 151 9.69 -7.00 7.07
N GLU A 152 8.69 -6.43 7.76
CA GLU A 152 8.13 -7.00 9.00
C GLU A 152 7.53 -8.39 8.76
N THR A 153 6.86 -8.60 7.62
CA THR A 153 6.33 -9.91 7.25
C THR A 153 7.44 -10.95 7.13
N PHE A 154 8.53 -10.63 6.41
CA PHE A 154 9.65 -11.56 6.24
C PHE A 154 10.43 -11.78 7.53
N VAL A 155 10.63 -10.74 8.34
CA VAL A 155 11.28 -10.86 9.65
C VAL A 155 10.48 -11.78 10.55
N GLU A 156 9.16 -11.62 10.62
CA GLU A 156 8.30 -12.45 11.46
C GLU A 156 8.21 -13.89 10.94
N MET A 157 8.07 -14.09 9.63
CA MET A 157 8.19 -15.41 9.01
C MET A 157 9.53 -16.08 9.38
N GLY A 158 10.62 -15.32 9.33
CA GLY A 158 11.96 -15.77 9.72
C GLY A 158 12.05 -16.15 11.21
N ARG A 159 11.40 -15.39 12.11
CA ARG A 159 11.31 -15.73 13.54
C ARG A 159 10.59 -17.04 13.77
N GLN A 160 9.43 -17.22 13.14
CA GLN A 160 8.60 -18.41 13.32
C GLN A 160 9.22 -19.66 12.67
N SER A 161 9.88 -19.53 11.52
CA SER A 161 10.34 -20.67 10.71
C SER A 161 11.84 -20.97 10.84
N TYR A 162 12.67 -19.96 11.13
CA TYR A 162 14.13 -20.02 11.04
C TYR A 162 14.85 -19.39 12.25
N GLY A 163 14.16 -19.24 13.39
CA GLY A 163 14.75 -18.69 14.62
C GLY A 163 15.18 -17.23 14.51
N GLY A 164 14.63 -16.49 13.53
CA GLY A 164 14.87 -15.06 13.31
C GLY A 164 16.07 -14.73 12.43
N ASN A 165 16.79 -15.73 11.93
CA ASN A 165 17.97 -15.52 11.09
C ASN A 165 17.75 -16.05 9.67
N LEU A 166 17.61 -15.14 8.72
CA LEU A 166 17.43 -15.47 7.30
C LEU A 166 18.75 -15.54 6.51
N ARG A 167 19.92 -15.46 7.16
CA ARG A 167 21.21 -15.59 6.48
C ARG A 167 21.31 -16.95 5.78
N GLY A 168 21.67 -16.93 4.50
CA GLY A 168 21.77 -18.15 3.68
C GLY A 168 20.40 -18.72 3.27
N LYS A 169 19.32 -17.98 3.50
CA LYS A 169 17.96 -18.31 3.07
C LYS A 169 17.59 -17.52 1.82
N TRP A 170 16.62 -18.02 1.06
CA TRP A 170 16.07 -17.28 -0.07
C TRP A 170 14.57 -17.43 -0.24
N ILE A 171 13.95 -16.35 -0.72
CA ILE A 171 12.50 -16.23 -0.93
C ILE A 171 12.21 -16.25 -2.43
N LEU A 172 11.22 -17.04 -2.85
CA LEU A 172 10.68 -17.05 -4.20
C LEU A 172 9.39 -16.22 -4.25
N THR A 173 9.29 -15.32 -5.22
CA THR A 173 8.08 -14.53 -5.45
C THR A 173 7.91 -14.11 -6.91
N ALA A 174 6.80 -13.44 -7.22
CA ALA A 174 6.56 -12.78 -8.49
C ALA A 174 5.89 -11.39 -8.32
N GLY A 175 5.98 -10.60 -9.38
CA GLY A 175 5.42 -9.25 -9.47
C GLY A 175 6.39 -8.18 -8.97
N LEU A 176 6.88 -7.34 -9.88
CA LEU A 176 7.73 -6.18 -9.61
C LEU A 176 7.02 -4.87 -9.98
N GLY A 177 5.70 -4.79 -9.76
CA GLY A 177 4.90 -3.57 -9.84
C GLY A 177 5.25 -2.53 -8.77
N GLY A 178 4.49 -1.43 -8.66
CA GLY A 178 4.83 -0.34 -7.70
C GLY A 178 4.92 -0.81 -6.23
N MET A 179 4.06 -1.75 -5.84
CA MET A 179 4.13 -2.40 -4.52
C MET A 179 5.01 -3.66 -4.55
N GLY A 180 4.84 -4.49 -5.60
CA GLY A 180 5.65 -5.68 -5.93
C GLY A 180 7.16 -5.49 -5.84
N GLY A 181 7.62 -4.33 -6.32
CA GLY A 181 9.02 -3.93 -6.35
C GLY A 181 9.65 -3.73 -4.98
N ALA A 182 8.86 -3.69 -3.89
CA ALA A 182 9.38 -3.60 -2.54
C ALA A 182 9.88 -4.95 -1.98
N GLN A 183 9.38 -6.09 -2.49
CA GLN A 183 9.74 -7.42 -1.98
C GLN A 183 11.26 -7.70 -2.04
N PRO A 184 11.95 -7.40 -3.15
CA PRO A 184 13.40 -7.61 -3.28
C PRO A 184 14.18 -6.89 -2.18
N LEU A 185 13.97 -5.58 -2.02
CA LEU A 185 14.65 -4.80 -0.99
C LEU A 185 14.31 -5.25 0.43
N ALA A 186 13.02 -5.50 0.71
CA ALA A 186 12.57 -5.99 2.01
C ALA A 186 13.23 -7.32 2.39
N SER A 187 13.38 -8.24 1.44
CA SER A 187 14.04 -9.53 1.68
C SER A 187 15.52 -9.36 2.05
N VAL A 188 16.22 -8.48 1.34
CA VAL A 188 17.64 -8.20 1.58
C VAL A 188 17.83 -7.49 2.91
N MET A 189 16.95 -6.56 3.28
CA MET A 189 16.95 -5.92 4.60
C MET A 189 16.65 -6.93 5.72
N ALA A 190 15.80 -7.94 5.48
CA ALA A 190 15.53 -9.03 6.41
C ALA A 190 16.67 -10.07 6.46
N GLY A 191 17.66 -10.00 5.55
CA GLY A 191 18.84 -10.86 5.51
C GLY A 191 18.73 -12.08 4.59
N ALA A 192 17.67 -12.18 3.77
CA ALA A 192 17.47 -13.24 2.80
C ALA A 192 17.89 -12.81 1.38
N CYS A 193 18.29 -13.78 0.56
CA CYS A 193 18.26 -13.61 -0.89
C CYS A 193 16.82 -13.67 -1.42
N MET A 194 16.58 -13.20 -2.64
CA MET A 194 15.28 -13.34 -3.30
C MET A 194 15.42 -13.57 -4.79
N LEU A 195 14.55 -14.44 -5.31
CA LEU A 195 14.26 -14.55 -6.74
C LEU A 195 12.85 -14.02 -7.00
N ALA A 196 12.75 -12.93 -7.77
CA ALA A 196 11.48 -12.29 -8.11
C ALA A 196 11.21 -12.39 -9.62
N ILE A 197 10.11 -13.04 -10.00
CA ILE A 197 9.72 -13.22 -11.39
C ILE A 197 8.87 -12.02 -11.86
N GLU A 198 9.19 -11.44 -13.01
CA GLU A 198 8.42 -10.34 -13.61
C GLU A 198 8.30 -10.53 -15.11
N CYS A 199 7.13 -10.26 -15.66
CA CYS A 199 6.84 -10.46 -17.08
C CYS A 199 7.21 -9.27 -17.98
N GLN A 200 7.35 -8.07 -17.42
CA GLN A 200 7.64 -6.84 -18.13
C GLN A 200 9.05 -6.34 -17.83
N GLN A 201 9.91 -6.28 -18.86
CA GLN A 201 11.27 -5.76 -18.73
C GLN A 201 11.30 -4.32 -18.16
N SER A 202 10.37 -3.47 -18.58
CA SER A 202 10.31 -2.08 -18.09
C SER A 202 10.06 -1.96 -16.58
N ARG A 203 9.42 -2.95 -15.96
CA ARG A 203 9.22 -3.00 -14.50
C ARG A 203 10.48 -3.46 -13.77
N ILE A 204 11.24 -4.39 -14.36
CA ILE A 204 12.57 -4.78 -13.85
C ILE A 204 13.52 -3.57 -13.91
N ASP A 205 13.59 -2.90 -15.06
CA ASP A 205 14.46 -1.73 -15.28
C ASP A 205 14.18 -0.61 -14.27
N PHE A 206 12.91 -0.35 -13.98
CA PHE A 206 12.54 0.66 -12.99
C PHE A 206 13.06 0.31 -11.59
N ARG A 207 13.10 -0.98 -11.23
CA ARG A 207 13.45 -1.45 -9.88
C ARG A 207 14.95 -1.53 -9.69
N LEU A 208 15.67 -1.85 -10.76
CA LEU A 208 17.12 -1.65 -10.84
C LEU A 208 17.47 -0.15 -10.71
N LYS A 209 16.81 0.71 -11.49
CA LYS A 209 17.02 2.17 -11.45
C LYS A 209 16.79 2.77 -10.06
N THR A 210 15.76 2.30 -9.36
CA THR A 210 15.41 2.79 -8.02
C THR A 210 16.18 2.12 -6.89
N GLY A 211 17.06 1.14 -7.19
CA GLY A 211 17.86 0.42 -6.18
C GLY A 211 17.07 -0.58 -5.34
N TYR A 212 15.85 -0.92 -5.76
CA TYR A 212 15.00 -1.88 -5.07
C TYR A 212 15.35 -3.33 -5.40
N VAL A 213 15.90 -3.60 -6.60
CA VAL A 213 16.44 -4.90 -7.02
C VAL A 213 17.94 -4.76 -7.27
N ASP A 214 18.75 -5.75 -6.87
CA ASP A 214 20.21 -5.70 -7.05
C ASP A 214 20.65 -6.05 -8.47
N GLU A 215 20.08 -7.13 -9.06
CA GLU A 215 20.49 -7.61 -10.37
C GLU A 215 19.37 -8.35 -11.13
N GLN A 216 19.58 -8.54 -12.44
CA GLN A 216 18.72 -9.34 -13.30
C GLN A 216 19.50 -10.55 -13.83
N ALA A 217 18.89 -11.74 -13.72
CA ALA A 217 19.40 -12.97 -14.31
C ALA A 217 19.09 -13.07 -15.81
N LYS A 218 19.94 -13.78 -16.55
CA LYS A 218 19.76 -14.03 -17.99
C LYS A 218 18.64 -15.03 -18.27
N ASP A 219 18.56 -16.06 -17.44
CA ASP A 219 17.61 -17.17 -17.51
C ASP A 219 17.48 -17.83 -16.14
N LEU A 220 16.64 -18.86 -16.05
CA LEU A 220 16.39 -19.57 -14.79
C LEU A 220 17.63 -20.27 -14.23
N ASP A 221 18.51 -20.78 -15.09
CA ASP A 221 19.71 -21.50 -14.65
C ASP A 221 20.74 -20.51 -14.06
N ASP A 222 20.93 -19.36 -14.72
CA ASP A 222 21.74 -18.25 -14.18
C ASP A 222 21.17 -17.73 -12.85
N ALA A 223 19.84 -17.59 -12.75
CA ALA A 223 19.19 -17.17 -11.51
C ALA A 223 19.48 -18.13 -10.35
N LEU A 224 19.30 -19.44 -10.56
CA LEU A 224 19.53 -20.45 -9.52
C LEU A 224 21.01 -20.55 -9.13
N ALA A 225 21.94 -20.48 -10.08
CA ALA A 225 23.37 -20.49 -9.80
C ALA A 225 23.79 -19.30 -8.93
N ARG A 226 23.19 -18.12 -9.14
CA ARG A 226 23.45 -16.93 -8.33
C ARG A 226 22.83 -17.01 -6.94
N ILE A 227 21.59 -17.49 -6.84
CA ILE A 227 20.95 -17.75 -5.53
C ILE A 227 21.82 -18.69 -4.69
N GLU A 228 22.28 -19.79 -5.27
CA GLU A 228 23.17 -20.74 -4.59
C GLU A 228 24.47 -20.06 -4.15
N LYS A 229 25.13 -19.33 -5.05
CA LYS A 229 26.37 -18.60 -4.74
C LYS A 229 26.21 -17.65 -3.54
N TYR A 230 25.18 -16.79 -3.54
CA TYR A 230 25.01 -15.80 -2.47
C TYR A 230 24.55 -16.41 -1.16
N THR A 231 23.65 -17.40 -1.21
CA THR A 231 23.20 -18.10 0.00
C THR A 231 24.35 -18.87 0.66
N GLN A 232 25.23 -19.52 -0.10
CA GLN A 232 26.44 -20.17 0.43
C GLN A 232 27.44 -19.18 1.05
N ALA A 233 27.59 -17.99 0.47
CA ALA A 233 28.40 -16.91 1.05
C ALA A 233 27.75 -16.27 2.30
N GLY A 234 26.46 -16.54 2.54
CA GLY A 234 25.67 -15.88 3.58
C GLY A 234 25.44 -14.40 3.27
N GLU A 235 25.43 -14.03 2.00
CA GLU A 235 25.05 -12.71 1.51
C GLU A 235 23.53 -12.65 1.29
N ALA A 236 22.98 -11.44 1.27
CA ALA A 236 21.59 -11.17 0.96
C ALA A 236 21.52 -10.36 -0.34
N LYS A 237 21.04 -11.00 -1.41
CA LYS A 237 20.95 -10.42 -2.77
C LYS A 237 19.62 -10.75 -3.40
N SER A 238 19.09 -9.77 -4.12
CA SER A 238 17.83 -9.89 -4.83
C SER A 238 18.02 -9.93 -6.34
N ILE A 239 17.37 -10.90 -6.98
CA ILE A 239 17.55 -11.23 -8.39
C ILE A 239 16.18 -11.18 -9.07
N ALA A 240 16.05 -10.32 -10.07
CA ALA A 240 14.91 -10.34 -10.98
C ALA A 240 15.12 -11.38 -12.08
N LEU A 241 14.04 -12.07 -12.44
CA LEU A 241 13.99 -12.98 -13.58
C LEU A 241 12.85 -12.56 -14.51
N LEU A 242 13.18 -12.27 -15.77
CA LEU A 242 12.19 -12.01 -16.80
C LEU A 242 11.48 -13.31 -17.17
N GLY A 243 10.17 -13.40 -16.92
CA GLY A 243 9.38 -14.60 -17.21
C GLY A 243 7.94 -14.51 -16.70
N ASN A 244 7.15 -15.54 -17.00
CA ASN A 244 5.80 -15.68 -16.45
C ASN A 244 5.84 -16.59 -15.22
N ALA A 245 5.26 -16.14 -14.11
CA ALA A 245 5.20 -16.90 -12.87
C ALA A 245 4.46 -18.25 -13.04
N ALA A 246 3.44 -18.30 -13.88
CA ALA A 246 2.71 -19.53 -14.21
C ALA A 246 3.54 -20.55 -15.02
N ASP A 247 4.72 -20.16 -15.54
CA ASP A 247 5.69 -21.07 -16.17
C ASP A 247 6.82 -21.42 -15.19
N VAL A 248 7.39 -20.42 -14.53
CA VAL A 248 8.60 -20.57 -13.72
C VAL A 248 8.35 -21.33 -12.42
N LEU A 249 7.28 -21.05 -11.67
CA LEU A 249 7.02 -21.75 -10.40
C LEU A 249 6.78 -23.26 -10.62
N PRO A 250 5.93 -23.69 -11.56
CA PRO A 250 5.79 -25.12 -11.86
C PRO A 250 7.10 -25.78 -12.31
N GLU A 251 7.94 -25.06 -13.04
CA GLU A 251 9.26 -25.58 -13.45
C GLU A 251 10.20 -25.77 -12.25
N LEU A 252 10.22 -24.84 -11.31
CA LEU A 252 11.00 -24.98 -10.06
C LEU A 252 10.53 -26.17 -9.22
N VAL A 253 9.21 -26.41 -9.15
CA VAL A 253 8.64 -27.60 -8.49
C VAL A 253 9.13 -28.88 -9.19
N LYS A 254 9.04 -28.95 -10.53
CA LYS A 254 9.52 -30.13 -11.30
C LYS A 254 11.01 -30.41 -11.08
N ARG A 255 11.82 -29.36 -10.98
CA ARG A 255 13.26 -29.44 -10.70
C ARG A 255 13.59 -29.75 -9.25
N SER A 256 12.59 -29.88 -8.37
CA SER A 256 12.76 -30.10 -6.92
C SER A 256 13.63 -29.02 -6.26
N VAL A 257 13.57 -27.79 -6.77
CA VAL A 257 14.24 -26.64 -6.16
C VAL A 257 13.51 -26.28 -4.86
N LYS A 258 14.25 -25.91 -3.82
CA LYS A 258 13.69 -25.65 -2.48
C LYS A 258 13.97 -24.21 -2.05
N PRO A 259 13.06 -23.26 -2.33
CA PRO A 259 13.07 -21.98 -1.64
C PRO A 259 12.80 -22.16 -0.14
N ASP A 260 13.25 -21.21 0.66
CA ASP A 260 12.96 -21.17 2.10
C ASP A 260 11.63 -20.44 2.39
N ALA A 261 11.09 -19.68 1.44
CA ALA A 261 9.72 -19.18 1.50
C ALA A 261 9.16 -18.90 0.11
N VAL A 262 7.85 -19.01 -0.05
CA VAL A 262 7.13 -18.73 -1.31
C VAL A 262 5.98 -17.78 -1.05
N THR A 263 5.86 -16.76 -1.89
CA THR A 263 4.75 -15.80 -1.86
C THR A 263 4.48 -15.26 -3.27
N ASP A 264 3.47 -14.41 -3.45
CA ASP A 264 3.19 -13.74 -4.72
C ASP A 264 2.66 -12.32 -4.52
N GLN A 265 3.05 -11.39 -5.40
CA GLN A 265 2.51 -10.03 -5.46
C GLN A 265 2.25 -9.56 -6.90
N THR A 266 1.94 -10.47 -7.82
CA THR A 266 1.32 -10.09 -9.09
C THR A 266 0.00 -9.34 -8.84
N SER A 267 -0.51 -8.59 -9.82
CA SER A 267 -1.79 -7.88 -9.66
C SER A 267 -2.99 -8.79 -9.93
N ALA A 268 -3.05 -9.93 -9.24
CA ALA A 268 -4.09 -10.96 -9.42
C ALA A 268 -5.52 -10.44 -9.10
N HIS A 269 -5.63 -9.36 -8.34
CA HIS A 269 -6.91 -8.72 -7.98
C HIS A 269 -7.67 -8.13 -9.17
N ASP A 270 -7.00 -7.93 -10.30
CA ASP A 270 -7.59 -7.48 -11.57
C ASP A 270 -7.15 -8.43 -12.69
N PRO A 271 -7.91 -9.51 -12.96
CA PRO A 271 -7.51 -10.53 -13.93
C PRO A 271 -7.40 -10.00 -15.37
N VAL A 272 -8.02 -8.87 -15.69
CA VAL A 272 -7.96 -8.29 -17.05
C VAL A 272 -6.69 -7.47 -17.22
N ASN A 273 -6.35 -6.63 -16.24
CA ASN A 273 -5.27 -5.64 -16.37
C ASN A 273 -4.00 -5.96 -15.56
N GLY A 274 -4.03 -6.95 -14.67
CA GLY A 274 -2.97 -7.19 -13.69
C GLY A 274 -2.18 -8.50 -13.79
N TYR A 275 -2.63 -9.49 -14.57
CA TYR A 275 -1.97 -10.79 -14.68
C TYR A 275 -1.83 -11.24 -16.14
N LEU A 276 -0.58 -11.50 -16.58
CA LEU A 276 -0.28 -11.99 -17.93
C LEU A 276 -0.67 -13.48 -18.07
N PRO A 277 -1.61 -13.85 -18.95
CA PRO A 277 -1.94 -15.25 -19.18
C PRO A 277 -0.73 -16.05 -19.69
N GLN A 278 -0.64 -17.31 -19.26
CA GLN A 278 0.41 -18.24 -19.67
C GLN A 278 0.40 -18.42 -21.20
N GLY A 279 1.59 -18.42 -21.81
CA GLY A 279 1.77 -18.55 -23.27
C GLY A 279 1.44 -17.30 -24.09
N TRP A 280 1.08 -16.18 -23.46
CA TRP A 280 0.87 -14.89 -24.15
C TRP A 280 2.10 -14.00 -24.01
N THR A 281 2.32 -13.13 -25.00
CA THR A 281 3.26 -11.99 -24.85
C THR A 281 2.57 -10.81 -24.16
N VAL A 282 3.36 -9.87 -23.64
CA VAL A 282 2.85 -8.63 -23.04
C VAL A 282 2.03 -7.81 -24.05
N GLU A 283 2.47 -7.78 -25.31
CA GLU A 283 1.78 -7.06 -26.39
C GLU A 283 0.41 -7.68 -26.67
N GLN A 284 0.35 -9.02 -26.77
CA GLN A 284 -0.92 -9.75 -26.97
C GLN A 284 -1.88 -9.50 -25.81
N TRP A 285 -1.39 -9.49 -24.57
CA TRP A 285 -2.20 -9.19 -23.40
C TRP A 285 -2.76 -7.77 -23.43
N PHE A 286 -1.95 -6.77 -23.79
CA PHE A 286 -2.39 -5.38 -23.87
C PHE A 286 -3.38 -5.11 -25.00
N GLU A 287 -3.30 -5.85 -26.11
CA GLU A 287 -4.30 -5.83 -27.16
C GLU A 287 -5.61 -6.48 -26.69
N ARG A 288 -5.52 -7.72 -26.19
CA ARG A 288 -6.70 -8.53 -25.86
C ARG A 288 -7.49 -8.03 -24.66
N ARG A 289 -6.85 -7.39 -23.67
CA ARG A 289 -7.60 -6.73 -22.58
C ARG A 289 -8.56 -5.65 -23.08
N LYS A 290 -8.35 -5.12 -24.29
CA LYS A 290 -9.26 -4.16 -24.94
C LYS A 290 -10.28 -4.84 -25.86
N SER A 291 -9.84 -5.78 -26.68
CA SER A 291 -10.68 -6.42 -27.70
C SER A 291 -11.54 -7.57 -27.16
N ASP A 292 -11.07 -8.30 -26.16
CA ASP A 292 -11.73 -9.44 -25.51
C ASP A 292 -11.40 -9.48 -24.00
N PRO A 293 -11.98 -8.57 -23.20
CA PRO A 293 -11.71 -8.51 -21.77
C PRO A 293 -12.20 -9.74 -21.01
N ASP A 294 -13.31 -10.36 -21.41
CA ASP A 294 -13.84 -11.57 -20.76
C ASP A 294 -12.94 -12.78 -21.01
N GLY A 295 -12.52 -13.01 -22.27
CA GLY A 295 -11.56 -14.06 -22.58
C GLY A 295 -10.19 -13.84 -21.92
N THR A 296 -9.76 -12.58 -21.79
CA THR A 296 -8.54 -12.22 -21.05
C THR A 296 -8.65 -12.56 -19.57
N ARG A 297 -9.78 -12.20 -18.91
CA ARG A 297 -10.06 -12.54 -17.51
C ARG A 297 -9.97 -14.05 -17.30
N ASP A 298 -10.65 -14.82 -18.14
CA ASP A 298 -10.75 -16.28 -17.96
C ASP A 298 -9.39 -16.96 -18.18
N ALA A 299 -8.63 -16.54 -19.18
CA ALA A 299 -7.27 -17.03 -19.42
C ALA A 299 -6.30 -16.69 -18.28
N ALA A 300 -6.42 -15.48 -17.70
CA ALA A 300 -5.62 -15.06 -16.56
C ALA A 300 -5.94 -15.90 -15.31
N LYS A 301 -7.23 -16.10 -14.97
CA LYS A 301 -7.62 -16.93 -13.82
C LYS A 301 -7.15 -18.39 -13.97
N GLN A 302 -7.21 -18.95 -15.18
CA GLN A 302 -6.69 -20.29 -15.45
C GLN A 302 -5.17 -20.37 -15.24
N SER A 303 -4.44 -19.31 -15.54
CA SER A 303 -2.99 -19.21 -15.32
C SER A 303 -2.65 -19.02 -13.83
N MET A 304 -3.45 -18.24 -13.10
CA MET A 304 -3.35 -18.09 -11.65
C MET A 304 -3.58 -19.42 -10.93
N LYS A 305 -4.50 -20.26 -11.43
CA LYS A 305 -4.66 -21.63 -10.92
C LYS A 305 -3.36 -22.42 -11.01
N THR A 306 -2.74 -22.46 -12.18
CA THR A 306 -1.45 -23.16 -12.38
C THR A 306 -0.37 -22.62 -11.44
N HIS A 307 -0.33 -21.30 -11.23
CA HIS A 307 0.58 -20.66 -10.28
C HIS A 307 0.30 -21.13 -8.84
N VAL A 308 -0.95 -21.07 -8.38
CA VAL A 308 -1.35 -21.49 -7.03
C VAL A 308 -1.13 -22.98 -6.81
N ASP A 309 -1.38 -23.83 -7.80
CA ASP A 309 -1.08 -25.27 -7.72
C ASP A 309 0.43 -25.50 -7.46
N ALA A 310 1.33 -24.67 -8.02
CA ALA A 310 2.76 -24.74 -7.72
C ALA A 310 3.09 -24.22 -6.30
N MET A 311 2.44 -23.15 -5.84
CA MET A 311 2.58 -22.67 -4.45
C MET A 311 2.13 -23.75 -3.45
N LEU A 312 1.01 -24.43 -3.72
CA LEU A 312 0.53 -25.56 -2.92
C LEU A 312 1.52 -26.73 -2.93
N ALA A 313 2.17 -27.00 -4.05
CA ALA A 313 3.21 -28.03 -4.12
C ALA A 313 4.45 -27.70 -3.26
N PHE A 314 4.83 -26.42 -3.13
CA PHE A 314 5.85 -26.00 -2.17
C PHE A 314 5.35 -26.08 -0.73
N HIS A 315 4.12 -25.64 -0.47
CA HIS A 315 3.49 -25.73 0.85
C HIS A 315 3.45 -27.18 1.36
N ALA A 316 3.08 -28.14 0.50
CA ALA A 316 3.05 -29.57 0.82
C ALA A 316 4.43 -30.16 1.17
N GLN A 317 5.52 -29.49 0.76
CA GLN A 317 6.89 -29.85 1.15
C GLN A 317 7.32 -29.26 2.51
N GLY A 318 6.41 -28.53 3.19
CA GLY A 318 6.69 -27.84 4.45
C GLY A 318 7.38 -26.49 4.28
N ILE A 319 7.43 -25.94 3.06
CA ILE A 319 8.02 -24.61 2.82
C ILE A 319 7.00 -23.54 3.25
N PRO A 320 7.40 -22.56 4.10
CA PRO A 320 6.57 -21.40 4.42
C PRO A 320 6.03 -20.76 3.15
N THR A 321 4.72 -20.87 2.95
CA THR A 321 4.01 -20.37 1.78
C THR A 321 2.85 -19.52 2.26
N PHE A 322 2.68 -18.34 1.68
CA PHE A 322 1.62 -17.42 2.10
C PHE A 322 1.17 -16.51 0.96
N ASP A 323 -0.06 -16.02 1.08
CA ASP A 323 -0.64 -15.00 0.20
C ASP A 323 -0.28 -13.60 0.69
N TYR A 324 0.18 -12.74 -0.22
CA TYR A 324 0.59 -11.37 0.08
C TYR A 324 -0.43 -10.32 -0.34
N GLY A 325 -1.72 -10.67 -0.24
CA GLY A 325 -2.81 -9.73 -0.26
C GLY A 325 -3.23 -9.23 -1.64
N ASN A 326 -3.07 -10.07 -2.66
CA ASN A 326 -3.47 -9.79 -4.05
C ASN A 326 -4.67 -10.64 -4.51
N ASN A 327 -5.25 -11.45 -3.63
CA ASN A 327 -6.43 -12.29 -3.88
C ASN A 327 -6.21 -13.45 -4.87
N ILE A 328 -4.96 -13.86 -5.12
CA ILE A 328 -4.65 -14.94 -6.08
C ILE A 328 -5.29 -16.27 -5.69
N ARG A 329 -5.37 -16.59 -4.39
CA ARG A 329 -6.04 -17.79 -3.88
C ARG A 329 -7.51 -17.86 -4.29
N GLN A 330 -8.23 -16.75 -4.16
CA GLN A 330 -9.63 -16.67 -4.58
C GLN A 330 -9.77 -16.84 -6.10
N MET A 331 -8.90 -16.20 -6.88
CA MET A 331 -8.97 -16.31 -8.33
C MET A 331 -8.75 -17.75 -8.81
N ALA A 332 -7.84 -18.48 -8.18
CA ALA A 332 -7.60 -19.91 -8.42
C ALA A 332 -8.77 -20.78 -7.92
N PHE A 333 -9.32 -20.48 -6.74
CA PHE A 333 -10.47 -21.17 -6.17
C PHE A 333 -11.69 -21.13 -7.10
N ASP A 334 -12.00 -19.94 -7.63
CA ASP A 334 -13.13 -19.71 -8.52
C ASP A 334 -13.08 -20.56 -9.80
N VAL A 335 -11.89 -21.00 -10.22
CA VAL A 335 -11.69 -21.86 -11.41
C VAL A 335 -11.29 -23.30 -11.04
N GLY A 336 -11.57 -23.71 -9.80
CA GLY A 336 -11.57 -25.10 -9.37
C GLY A 336 -10.34 -25.57 -8.58
N CYS A 337 -9.45 -24.68 -8.12
CA CYS A 337 -8.44 -25.03 -7.12
C CYS A 337 -9.08 -25.09 -5.72
N LYS A 338 -9.69 -26.23 -5.39
CA LYS A 338 -10.51 -26.37 -4.16
C LYS A 338 -9.74 -26.12 -2.86
N ASN A 339 -8.43 -26.31 -2.90
CA ASN A 339 -7.54 -26.21 -1.76
C ASN A 339 -6.61 -24.97 -1.84
N ALA A 340 -6.99 -23.97 -2.66
CA ALA A 340 -6.23 -22.72 -2.81
C ALA A 340 -5.99 -21.97 -1.49
N PHE A 341 -6.83 -22.18 -0.47
CA PHE A 341 -6.72 -21.55 0.84
C PHE A 341 -5.96 -22.40 1.88
N ASP A 342 -5.31 -23.51 1.48
CA ASP A 342 -4.51 -24.33 2.40
C ASP A 342 -3.29 -23.56 2.97
N PHE A 343 -2.81 -22.54 2.25
CA PHE A 343 -1.81 -21.60 2.79
C PHE A 343 -2.46 -20.26 3.21
N PRO A 344 -2.01 -19.66 4.33
CA PRO A 344 -2.65 -18.51 4.93
C PRO A 344 -2.30 -17.20 4.21
N GLY A 345 -3.10 -16.15 4.45
CA GLY A 345 -2.69 -14.78 4.20
C GLY A 345 -1.61 -14.32 5.16
N PHE A 346 -0.78 -13.38 4.74
CA PHE A 346 0.31 -12.85 5.56
C PHE A 346 -0.16 -12.14 6.83
N VAL A 347 -1.38 -11.58 6.85
CA VAL A 347 -1.89 -10.86 8.03
C VAL A 347 -2.23 -11.80 9.18
N PRO A 348 -3.10 -12.82 9.02
CA PRO A 348 -3.31 -13.79 10.09
C PRO A 348 -2.03 -14.52 10.51
N ALA A 349 -1.10 -14.75 9.58
CA ALA A 349 0.14 -15.47 9.86
C ALA A 349 1.19 -14.63 10.63
N TYR A 350 1.37 -13.36 10.26
CA TYR A 350 2.56 -12.59 10.68
C TYR A 350 2.26 -11.17 11.19
N VAL A 351 1.24 -10.49 10.67
CA VAL A 351 1.05 -9.04 10.93
C VAL A 351 0.03 -8.74 12.02
N ARG A 352 -0.97 -9.58 12.23
CA ARG A 352 -2.07 -9.30 13.17
C ARG A 352 -1.64 -8.95 14.61
N PRO A 353 -0.57 -9.55 15.19
CA PRO A 353 -0.08 -9.13 16.50
C PRO A 353 0.32 -7.64 16.56
N LEU A 354 0.85 -7.09 15.47
CA LEU A 354 1.16 -5.67 15.35
C LEU A 354 -0.14 -4.84 15.34
N PHE A 355 -1.15 -5.27 14.59
CA PHE A 355 -2.46 -4.61 14.53
C PHE A 355 -3.17 -4.59 15.88
N CYS A 356 -3.02 -5.62 16.71
CA CYS A 356 -3.58 -5.65 18.06
C CYS A 356 -3.04 -4.51 18.94
N ARG A 357 -1.89 -3.92 18.61
CA ARG A 357 -1.29 -2.76 19.30
C ARG A 357 -1.46 -1.45 18.53
N GLY A 358 -2.30 -1.43 17.49
CA GLY A 358 -2.49 -0.28 16.61
C GLY A 358 -1.28 0.05 15.73
N VAL A 359 -0.27 -0.84 15.68
CA VAL A 359 0.92 -0.67 14.83
C VAL A 359 0.52 -0.93 13.38
N GLY A 360 0.97 -0.09 12.46
CA GLY A 360 0.67 -0.21 11.04
C GLY A 360 1.45 0.80 10.20
N PRO A 361 1.18 0.94 8.90
CA PRO A 361 2.01 1.66 7.93
C PRO A 361 1.89 3.20 8.03
N PHE A 362 2.17 3.73 9.21
CA PHE A 362 2.30 5.15 9.49
C PHE A 362 3.44 5.77 8.68
N ARG A 363 3.15 6.89 8.01
CA ARG A 363 4.09 7.56 7.11
C ARG A 363 3.94 9.06 7.18
N TRP A 364 4.97 9.75 6.73
CA TRP A 364 4.93 11.19 6.57
C TRP A 364 5.71 11.67 5.34
N VAL A 365 5.35 12.86 4.87
CA VAL A 365 5.88 13.49 3.65
C VAL A 365 6.32 14.92 3.96
N ALA A 366 7.56 15.24 3.60
CA ALA A 366 8.10 16.59 3.72
C ALA A 366 7.60 17.46 2.55
N LEU A 367 6.63 18.35 2.82
CA LEU A 367 6.05 19.20 1.77
C LEU A 367 7.05 20.21 1.24
N SER A 368 8.14 20.49 1.97
CA SER A 368 9.27 21.30 1.49
C SER A 368 9.91 20.72 0.22
N GLY A 369 9.83 19.39 0.03
CA GLY A 369 10.57 18.68 -1.00
C GLY A 369 12.05 18.48 -0.66
N ASP A 370 12.46 18.77 0.58
CA ASP A 370 13.85 18.73 1.04
C ASP A 370 14.13 17.47 1.88
N PRO A 371 15.06 16.60 1.48
CA PRO A 371 15.37 15.36 2.19
C PRO A 371 15.83 15.54 3.64
N GLU A 372 16.45 16.67 3.96
CA GLU A 372 16.94 16.95 5.31
C GLU A 372 15.80 17.01 6.33
N ASP A 373 14.60 17.41 5.92
CA ASP A 373 13.44 17.39 6.81
C ASP A 373 13.10 15.95 7.23
N ILE A 374 13.23 14.97 6.32
CA ILE A 374 13.04 13.56 6.66
C ILE A 374 14.17 13.05 7.57
N LEU A 375 15.43 13.37 7.27
CA LEU A 375 16.55 12.94 8.11
C LEU A 375 16.44 13.49 9.55
N LYS A 376 15.96 14.73 9.70
CA LYS A 376 15.66 15.32 11.02
C LYS A 376 14.52 14.60 11.71
N THR A 377 13.45 14.26 11.00
CA THR A 377 12.37 13.45 11.60
C THR A 377 12.84 12.05 11.98
N ASP A 378 13.71 11.40 11.19
CA ASP A 378 14.29 10.09 11.53
C ASP A 378 15.09 10.18 12.84
N ALA A 379 15.93 11.22 12.99
CA ALA A 379 16.65 11.49 14.23
C ALA A 379 15.69 11.75 15.41
N LYS A 380 14.62 12.53 15.21
CA LYS A 380 13.61 12.79 16.24
C LYS A 380 12.89 11.51 16.66
N VAL A 381 12.58 10.61 15.73
CA VAL A 381 11.96 9.32 16.06
C VAL A 381 12.88 8.51 16.98
N LYS A 382 14.18 8.43 16.66
CA LYS A 382 15.17 7.74 17.51
C LYS A 382 15.29 8.37 18.90
N GLU A 383 15.24 9.70 18.99
CA GLU A 383 15.24 10.43 20.26
C GLU A 383 14.01 10.10 21.12
N LEU A 384 12.82 10.04 20.51
CA LEU A 384 11.57 9.82 21.23
C LEU A 384 11.29 8.35 21.58
N ILE A 385 11.96 7.42 20.91
CA ILE A 385 11.83 5.97 21.06
C ILE A 385 13.24 5.35 21.19
N PRO A 386 14.00 5.67 22.26
CA PRO A 386 15.43 5.35 22.34
C PRO A 386 15.72 3.85 22.51
N ASP A 387 14.77 3.09 23.04
CA ASP A 387 14.99 1.68 23.45
C ASP A 387 14.60 0.65 22.38
N ASP A 388 14.00 1.09 21.26
CA ASP A 388 13.56 0.19 20.17
C ASP A 388 14.67 0.00 19.12
N LYS A 389 15.52 -1.00 19.36
CA LYS A 389 16.63 -1.35 18.46
C LYS A 389 16.15 -1.79 17.07
N HIS A 390 14.98 -2.42 16.98
CA HIS A 390 14.44 -2.89 15.69
C HIS A 390 14.01 -1.70 14.84
N LEU A 391 13.31 -0.74 15.45
CA LEU A 391 12.93 0.52 14.81
C LEU A 391 14.15 1.34 14.38
N HIS A 392 15.20 1.41 15.21
CA HIS A 392 16.43 2.15 14.86
C HIS A 392 17.13 1.51 13.67
N ASN A 393 17.25 0.18 13.66
CA ASN A 393 17.80 -0.57 12.54
C ASN A 393 16.96 -0.36 11.27
N TRP A 394 15.63 -0.36 11.38
CA TRP A 394 14.74 0.00 10.28
C TRP A 394 15.10 1.38 9.69
N LEU A 395 15.19 2.42 10.53
CA LEU A 395 15.53 3.78 10.08
C LEU A 395 16.93 3.85 9.45
N ASP A 396 17.93 3.20 10.05
CA ASP A 396 19.30 3.15 9.53
C ASP A 396 19.35 2.49 8.14
N MET A 397 18.63 1.40 7.94
CA MET A 397 18.56 0.73 6.65
C MET A 397 17.74 1.56 5.65
N ALA A 398 16.65 2.18 6.08
CA ALA A 398 15.82 3.03 5.24
C ALA A 398 16.60 4.24 4.71
N GLU A 399 17.44 4.87 5.54
CA GLU A 399 18.36 5.93 5.12
C GLU A 399 19.40 5.44 4.10
N LYS A 400 19.99 4.26 4.33
CA LYS A 400 21.07 3.73 3.48
C LYS A 400 20.61 3.11 2.17
N ARG A 401 19.37 2.60 2.11
CA ARG A 401 18.91 1.71 1.04
C ARG A 401 17.70 2.23 0.27
N ILE A 402 16.92 3.15 0.83
CA ILE A 402 15.71 3.65 0.16
C ILE A 402 16.01 4.99 -0.48
N HIS A 403 15.97 5.02 -1.81
CA HIS A 403 16.01 6.27 -2.57
C HIS A 403 14.66 6.99 -2.51
N TRP A 404 14.71 8.31 -2.45
CA TRP A 404 13.51 9.15 -2.50
C TRP A 404 12.84 9.07 -3.88
N GLN A 405 11.51 9.18 -3.89
CA GLN A 405 10.69 9.25 -5.10
C GLN A 405 9.77 10.47 -4.94
N GLY A 406 9.94 11.52 -5.75
CA GLY A 406 9.13 12.74 -5.64
C GLY A 406 9.43 13.57 -4.39
N LEU A 407 8.42 13.81 -3.53
CA LEU A 407 8.61 14.46 -2.23
C LEU A 407 9.26 13.47 -1.26
N PRO A 408 10.34 13.85 -0.56
CA PRO A 408 10.95 13.01 0.47
C PRO A 408 9.91 12.60 1.50
N SER A 409 9.86 11.30 1.77
CA SER A 409 8.83 10.66 2.57
C SER A 409 9.43 9.53 3.37
N ARG A 410 8.84 9.18 4.50
CA ARG A 410 9.27 8.05 5.32
C ARG A 410 8.08 7.18 5.73
N ILE A 411 8.27 5.87 5.66
CA ILE A 411 7.42 4.88 6.31
C ILE A 411 8.08 4.48 7.64
N CYS A 412 7.32 4.42 8.73
CA CYS A 412 7.78 3.93 10.02
C CYS A 412 6.60 3.36 10.81
N TRP A 413 6.54 2.04 10.96
CA TRP A 413 5.45 1.36 11.64
C TRP A 413 5.48 1.64 13.14
N VAL A 414 4.47 2.37 13.61
CA VAL A 414 4.30 2.72 15.03
C VAL A 414 2.82 2.58 15.45
N GLY A 415 2.63 2.29 16.74
CA GLY A 415 1.33 1.95 17.32
C GLY A 415 0.61 3.09 18.03
N LEU A 416 -0.47 2.72 18.71
CA LEU A 416 -1.23 3.60 19.60
C LEU A 416 -0.31 4.23 20.65
N GLY A 417 -0.43 5.54 20.87
CA GLY A 417 0.38 6.32 21.80
C GLY A 417 1.72 6.83 21.24
N LEU A 418 2.28 6.18 20.22
CA LEU A 418 3.48 6.67 19.55
C LEU A 418 3.16 7.58 18.36
N ARG A 419 2.06 7.32 17.63
CA ARG A 419 1.67 8.13 16.48
C ARG A 419 1.40 9.59 16.84
N ASP A 420 0.64 9.84 17.90
CA ASP A 420 0.34 11.20 18.38
C ASP A 420 1.58 11.88 18.98
N LYS A 421 2.42 11.13 19.73
CA LYS A 421 3.70 11.63 20.24
C LYS A 421 4.61 12.12 19.12
N LEU A 422 4.77 11.32 18.05
CA LEU A 422 5.56 11.71 16.88
C LEU A 422 4.93 12.88 16.13
N GLY A 423 3.62 12.86 15.89
CA GLY A 423 2.93 13.95 15.19
C GLY A 423 3.06 15.29 15.90
N LEU A 424 2.91 15.32 17.23
CA LEU A 424 3.10 16.53 18.05
C LEU A 424 4.54 17.02 18.00
N ALA A 425 5.52 16.11 18.04
CA ALA A 425 6.93 16.47 17.92
C ALA A 425 7.25 17.05 16.54
N PHE A 426 6.75 16.45 15.46
CA PHE A 426 6.93 16.98 14.11
C PHE A 426 6.27 18.35 13.96
N ASN A 427 5.09 18.56 14.54
CA ASN A 427 4.44 19.86 14.54
C ASN A 427 5.27 20.92 15.29
N GLU A 428 5.89 20.56 16.42
CA GLU A 428 6.83 21.44 17.12
C GLU A 428 8.07 21.75 16.28
N MET A 429 8.62 20.77 15.56
CA MET A 429 9.77 20.99 14.68
C MET A 429 9.43 21.92 13.50
N VAL A 430 8.20 21.89 12.99
CA VAL A 430 7.72 22.87 12.00
C VAL A 430 7.58 24.25 12.64
N ARG A 431 6.98 24.34 13.84
CA ARG A 431 6.80 25.61 14.59
C ARG A 431 8.13 26.30 14.90
N SER A 432 9.12 25.54 15.34
CA SER A 432 10.48 26.01 15.67
C SER A 432 11.37 26.24 14.45
N ARG A 433 10.89 25.90 13.24
CA ARG A 433 11.64 25.96 11.96
C ARG A 433 12.84 25.04 11.89
N GLU A 434 12.88 24.01 12.75
CA GLU A 434 13.81 22.90 12.57
C GLU A 434 13.50 22.17 11.25
N LEU A 435 12.23 22.01 10.90
CA LEU A 435 11.76 21.58 9.59
C LEU A 435 11.43 22.78 8.70
N LYS A 436 11.75 22.69 7.40
CA LYS A 436 11.67 23.83 6.47
C LYS A 436 10.24 24.18 6.06
N ALA A 437 9.33 23.21 6.06
CA ALA A 437 7.92 23.41 5.74
C ALA A 437 7.06 22.37 6.49
N PRO A 438 5.71 22.49 6.43
CA PRO A 438 4.80 21.52 7.04
C PRO A 438 4.99 20.08 6.56
N ILE A 439 4.62 19.14 7.43
CA ILE A 439 4.67 17.69 7.17
C ILE A 439 3.24 17.17 7.00
N ALA A 440 2.99 16.39 5.94
CA ALA A 440 1.75 15.63 5.82
C ALA A 440 1.95 14.24 6.43
N ILE A 441 1.17 13.89 7.45
CA ILE A 441 1.19 12.59 8.12
C ILE A 441 -0.01 11.78 7.68
N GLY A 442 0.21 10.56 7.22
CA GLY A 442 -0.86 9.65 6.82
C GLY A 442 -0.46 8.19 6.98
N ARG A 443 -1.12 7.33 6.22
CA ARG A 443 -0.88 5.89 6.19
C ARG A 443 -1.47 5.25 4.94
N ASP A 444 -1.18 3.96 4.75
CA ASP A 444 -2.01 3.13 3.88
C ASP A 444 -3.44 2.98 4.46
N HIS A 445 -4.39 2.50 3.64
CA HIS A 445 -5.70 2.08 4.11
C HIS A 445 -5.65 0.68 4.75
N LEU A 446 -4.58 -0.09 4.45
CA LEU A 446 -4.18 -1.24 5.26
C LEU A 446 -3.68 -0.73 6.61
N ASP A 447 -4.50 -0.83 7.63
CA ASP A 447 -4.11 -0.55 9.03
C ASP A 447 -5.10 -1.25 9.97
N SER A 448 -4.70 -1.39 11.22
CA SER A 448 -5.41 -2.13 12.27
C SER A 448 -6.92 -1.85 12.38
N GLY A 449 -7.36 -0.60 12.20
CA GLY A 449 -8.76 -0.20 12.37
C GLY A 449 -9.49 0.21 11.10
N SER A 450 -8.81 0.22 9.96
CA SER A 450 -9.29 0.96 8.79
C SER A 450 -9.68 0.10 7.60
N VAL A 451 -9.75 -1.22 7.74
CA VAL A 451 -10.08 -2.12 6.63
C VAL A 451 -10.87 -3.35 7.09
N ALA A 452 -11.83 -3.75 6.27
CA ALA A 452 -12.45 -5.07 6.26
C ALA A 452 -12.14 -5.72 4.92
N SER A 453 -11.50 -6.90 4.96
CA SER A 453 -10.97 -7.61 3.80
C SER A 453 -10.74 -9.10 4.17
N PRO A 454 -11.77 -9.96 3.97
CA PRO A 454 -11.74 -11.36 4.43
C PRO A 454 -10.65 -12.24 3.81
N ASN A 455 -10.09 -11.83 2.68
CA ASN A 455 -9.00 -12.57 2.01
C ASN A 455 -7.62 -11.94 2.27
N ARG A 456 -7.53 -10.98 3.22
CA ARG A 456 -6.28 -10.30 3.57
C ARG A 456 -6.26 -9.84 5.03
N GLU A 457 -6.56 -8.58 5.33
CA GLU A 457 -6.31 -8.01 6.67
C GLU A 457 -7.18 -8.64 7.77
N THR A 458 -8.42 -8.97 7.42
CA THR A 458 -9.41 -9.50 8.35
C THR A 458 -9.69 -10.99 8.09
N GLU A 459 -8.79 -11.67 7.38
CA GLU A 459 -8.88 -13.11 7.15
C GLU A 459 -8.74 -13.89 8.45
N SER A 460 -9.67 -14.79 8.73
CA SER A 460 -9.66 -15.63 9.93
C SER A 460 -9.59 -14.81 11.21
N MET A 461 -10.53 -13.87 11.39
CA MET A 461 -10.69 -13.21 12.70
C MET A 461 -11.08 -14.25 13.75
N ARG A 462 -10.58 -14.09 14.98
CA ARG A 462 -10.76 -15.06 16.07
C ARG A 462 -12.23 -15.38 16.37
N ASP A 463 -13.11 -14.41 16.19
CA ASP A 463 -14.55 -14.47 16.41
C ASP A 463 -15.37 -14.71 15.11
N GLY A 464 -14.70 -14.85 13.96
CA GLY A 464 -15.34 -14.98 12.65
C GLY A 464 -15.90 -13.68 12.07
N SER A 465 -15.54 -12.51 12.60
CA SER A 465 -16.00 -11.19 12.14
C SER A 465 -15.35 -10.68 10.85
N ASP A 466 -14.76 -11.57 10.04
CA ASP A 466 -13.94 -11.27 8.87
C ASP A 466 -14.57 -10.24 7.92
N ALA A 467 -15.88 -10.38 7.65
CA ALA A 467 -16.62 -9.57 6.68
C ALA A 467 -17.32 -8.35 7.28
N VAL A 468 -17.18 -8.07 8.59
CA VAL A 468 -17.83 -6.92 9.23
C VAL A 468 -17.15 -5.63 8.79
N SER A 469 -17.83 -4.84 7.96
CA SER A 469 -17.30 -3.61 7.36
C SER A 469 -17.76 -2.30 8.03
N ASP A 470 -18.38 -2.39 9.21
CA ASP A 470 -18.72 -1.22 10.02
C ASP A 470 -17.46 -0.48 10.49
N TRP A 471 -16.40 -1.22 10.86
CA TRP A 471 -15.15 -0.67 11.40
C TRP A 471 -14.46 0.37 10.50
N PRO A 472 -14.20 0.11 9.20
CA PRO A 472 -13.60 1.13 8.32
C PRO A 472 -14.52 2.34 8.10
N LEU A 473 -15.85 2.17 8.12
CA LEU A 473 -16.79 3.29 8.06
C LEU A 473 -16.67 4.16 9.32
N LEU A 474 -16.68 3.55 10.49
CA LEU A 474 -16.49 4.23 11.78
C LEU A 474 -15.13 4.91 11.87
N ASN A 475 -14.06 4.29 11.35
CA ASN A 475 -12.74 4.91 11.26
C ASN A 475 -12.78 6.20 10.43
N ALA A 476 -13.39 6.20 9.24
CA ALA A 476 -13.52 7.40 8.41
C ALA A 476 -14.36 8.50 9.10
N LEU A 477 -15.48 8.13 9.70
CA LEU A 477 -16.37 9.06 10.41
C LEU A 477 -15.66 9.68 11.62
N LEU A 478 -14.96 8.86 12.42
CA LEU A 478 -14.24 9.34 13.60
C LEU A 478 -13.05 10.22 13.23
N ASN A 479 -12.30 9.89 12.17
CA ASN A 479 -11.21 10.73 11.69
C ASN A 479 -11.71 12.08 11.14
N THR A 480 -12.88 12.09 10.52
CA THR A 480 -13.59 13.32 10.12
C THR A 480 -13.94 14.16 11.36
N ALA A 481 -14.54 13.55 12.37
CA ALA A 481 -14.92 14.22 13.62
C ALA A 481 -13.71 14.67 14.46
N SER A 482 -12.58 13.96 14.35
CA SER A 482 -11.35 14.25 15.11
C SER A 482 -10.55 15.42 14.52
N GLY A 483 -10.73 15.68 13.23
CA GLY A 483 -10.13 16.82 12.52
C GLY A 483 -8.93 16.46 11.63
N ALA A 484 -8.97 15.31 10.94
CA ALA A 484 -7.99 15.03 9.89
C ALA A 484 -8.09 16.10 8.78
N THR A 485 -7.01 16.31 8.02
CA THR A 485 -7.00 17.31 6.93
C THR A 485 -7.73 16.80 5.70
N TRP A 486 -7.60 15.51 5.34
CA TRP A 486 -8.52 14.84 4.44
C TRP A 486 -8.78 13.41 4.87
N VAL A 487 -9.97 12.92 4.53
CA VAL A 487 -10.44 11.57 4.85
C VAL A 487 -10.99 10.93 3.59
N SER A 488 -10.76 9.63 3.45
CA SER A 488 -11.21 8.86 2.31
C SER A 488 -11.85 7.54 2.73
N PHE A 489 -12.88 7.13 1.99
CA PHE A 489 -13.48 5.80 2.08
C PHE A 489 -13.56 5.17 0.69
N HIS A 490 -12.88 4.04 0.53
CA HIS A 490 -12.68 3.36 -0.73
C HIS A 490 -13.17 1.92 -0.64
N HIS A 491 -13.43 1.33 -1.80
CA HIS A 491 -13.86 -0.05 -1.96
C HIS A 491 -12.97 -0.81 -2.95
N GLY A 492 -12.64 -2.04 -2.59
CA GLY A 492 -11.95 -3.04 -3.39
C GLY A 492 -10.43 -2.89 -3.49
N GLY A 493 -9.79 -2.01 -2.72
CA GLY A 493 -8.35 -1.76 -2.80
C GLY A 493 -7.51 -2.99 -2.46
N GLY A 494 -6.67 -3.36 -3.42
CA GLY A 494 -5.67 -4.43 -3.36
C GLY A 494 -6.21 -5.86 -3.51
N VAL A 495 -7.44 -6.16 -3.09
CA VAL A 495 -8.08 -7.48 -3.32
C VAL A 495 -9.14 -7.48 -4.43
N GLY A 496 -9.47 -6.32 -4.99
CA GLY A 496 -10.41 -6.16 -6.11
C GLY A 496 -11.85 -5.89 -5.67
N MET A 497 -12.71 -5.57 -6.64
CA MET A 497 -14.12 -5.23 -6.41
C MET A 497 -14.85 -6.35 -5.65
N GLY A 498 -15.59 -5.97 -4.60
CA GLY A 498 -16.41 -6.88 -3.79
C GLY A 498 -15.70 -7.47 -2.58
N TYR A 499 -14.37 -7.36 -2.49
CA TYR A 499 -13.57 -8.08 -1.49
C TYR A 499 -13.04 -7.22 -0.35
N SER A 500 -13.15 -5.88 -0.41
CA SER A 500 -12.73 -5.03 0.71
C SER A 500 -13.41 -3.68 0.79
N GLN A 501 -13.54 -3.16 2.00
CA GLN A 501 -13.95 -1.78 2.29
C GLN A 501 -12.97 -1.17 3.28
N HIS A 502 -12.50 0.06 3.02
CA HIS A 502 -11.41 0.61 3.82
C HIS A 502 -11.30 2.14 3.77
N ALA A 503 -10.73 2.71 4.83
CA ALA A 503 -10.59 4.14 5.04
C ALA A 503 -9.13 4.59 5.11
N GLY A 504 -8.88 5.80 4.61
CA GLY A 504 -7.61 6.50 4.74
C GLY A 504 -7.79 7.87 5.36
N LEU A 505 -6.74 8.37 5.99
CA LEU A 505 -6.67 9.73 6.52
C LEU A 505 -5.31 10.33 6.21
N VAL A 506 -5.27 11.66 6.15
CA VAL A 506 -4.03 12.42 6.29
C VAL A 506 -4.28 13.67 7.14
N ILE A 507 -3.33 14.01 7.99
CA ILE A 507 -3.32 15.21 8.82
C ILE A 507 -2.02 15.99 8.61
N VAL A 508 -2.15 17.32 8.52
CA VAL A 508 -1.01 18.22 8.29
C VAL A 508 -0.51 18.79 9.62
N CYS A 509 0.80 18.71 9.81
CA CYS A 509 1.55 19.38 10.87
C CYS A 509 2.08 20.70 10.32
N ASP A 510 1.35 21.80 10.52
CA ASP A 510 1.68 23.13 10.00
C ASP A 510 2.33 24.07 11.05
N GLY A 511 2.68 23.54 12.22
CA GLY A 511 3.28 24.27 13.34
C GLY A 511 2.28 25.06 14.18
N THR A 512 0.99 25.01 13.88
CA THR A 512 -0.01 25.79 14.62
C THR A 512 -0.45 25.10 15.92
N PRO A 513 -0.79 25.85 16.99
CA PRO A 513 -1.43 25.30 18.18
C PRO A 513 -2.79 24.63 17.89
N GLU A 514 -3.49 25.08 16.84
CA GLU A 514 -4.73 24.45 16.39
C GLU A 514 -4.45 23.05 15.81
N ALA A 515 -3.34 22.86 15.09
CA ALA A 515 -2.91 21.55 14.61
C ALA A 515 -2.55 20.61 15.75
N ASP A 516 -1.89 21.07 16.83
CA ASP A 516 -1.59 20.23 18.00
C ASP A 516 -2.86 19.52 18.52
N LYS A 517 -3.97 20.26 18.64
CA LYS A 517 -5.26 19.72 19.10
C LYS A 517 -5.84 18.68 18.15
N ARG A 518 -5.74 18.90 16.84
CA ARG A 518 -6.22 17.95 15.82
C ARG A 518 -5.34 16.69 15.80
N ILE A 519 -4.02 16.86 15.81
CA ILE A 519 -3.03 15.78 15.81
C ILE A 519 -3.21 14.86 17.01
N ALA A 520 -3.31 15.43 18.21
CA ALA A 520 -3.50 14.66 19.44
C ALA A 520 -4.78 13.82 19.43
N ARG A 521 -5.87 14.30 18.79
CA ARG A 521 -7.11 13.51 18.64
C ARG A 521 -7.00 12.48 17.54
N VAL A 522 -6.62 12.89 16.33
CA VAL A 522 -6.63 12.04 15.13
C VAL A 522 -5.64 10.89 15.27
N LEU A 523 -4.40 11.17 15.67
CA LEU A 523 -3.35 10.16 15.76
C LEU A 523 -3.45 9.27 17.01
N TRP A 524 -4.34 9.62 17.94
CA TRP A 524 -4.78 8.73 19.02
C TRP A 524 -5.96 7.86 18.59
N ASN A 525 -7.01 8.51 18.07
CA ASN A 525 -8.27 7.85 17.72
C ASN A 525 -8.10 6.86 16.58
N ASP A 526 -7.31 7.19 15.55
CA ASP A 526 -7.12 6.33 14.39
C ASP A 526 -6.54 4.95 14.74
N PRO A 527 -5.34 4.81 15.33
CA PRO A 527 -4.85 3.51 15.81
C PRO A 527 -5.71 2.96 16.96
N GLY A 528 -6.35 3.83 17.75
CA GLY A 528 -7.29 3.44 18.81
C GLY A 528 -8.48 2.65 18.28
N THR A 529 -9.00 2.97 17.09
CA THR A 529 -10.05 2.16 16.45
C THR A 529 -9.59 0.76 16.07
N GLY A 530 -8.30 0.59 15.76
CA GLY A 530 -7.72 -0.72 15.47
C GLY A 530 -7.57 -1.60 16.70
N VAL A 531 -7.09 -1.01 17.80
CA VAL A 531 -7.05 -1.69 19.10
C VAL A 531 -8.47 -2.04 19.55
N MET A 532 -9.43 -1.12 19.42
CA MET A 532 -10.85 -1.36 19.71
C MET A 532 -11.39 -2.56 18.91
N ARG A 533 -11.23 -2.56 17.59
CA ARG A 533 -11.73 -3.62 16.71
C ARG A 533 -11.17 -5.00 17.08
N HIS A 534 -9.87 -5.09 17.36
CA HIS A 534 -9.24 -6.37 17.71
C HIS A 534 -9.57 -6.80 19.15
N ALA A 535 -9.75 -5.85 20.07
CA ALA A 535 -10.21 -6.16 21.42
C ALA A 535 -11.65 -6.71 21.42
N ASP A 536 -12.51 -6.12 20.59
CA ASP A 536 -13.89 -6.59 20.36
C ASP A 536 -13.92 -8.02 19.81
N ALA A 537 -13.05 -8.32 18.83
CA ALA A 537 -12.86 -9.67 18.30
C ALA A 537 -12.16 -10.65 19.28
N GLY A 538 -11.87 -10.22 20.51
CA GLY A 538 -11.38 -11.06 21.59
C GLY A 538 -9.88 -11.37 21.55
N TYR A 539 -9.05 -10.56 20.88
CA TYR A 539 -7.59 -10.72 20.93
C TYR A 539 -7.02 -10.24 22.28
N PRO A 540 -6.37 -11.11 23.09
CA PRO A 540 -5.89 -10.74 24.43
C PRO A 540 -4.88 -9.59 24.41
N GLU A 541 -4.04 -9.52 23.38
CA GLU A 541 -3.03 -8.48 23.19
C GLU A 541 -3.68 -7.12 22.96
N ALA A 542 -4.80 -7.08 22.22
CA ALA A 542 -5.55 -5.85 21.98
C ALA A 542 -6.31 -5.39 23.23
N ILE A 543 -6.89 -6.33 24.00
CA ILE A 543 -7.52 -6.02 25.29
C ILE A 543 -6.47 -5.46 26.28
N ALA A 544 -5.27 -6.05 26.32
CA ALA A 544 -4.18 -5.56 27.15
C ALA A 544 -3.74 -4.15 26.72
N CYS A 545 -3.52 -3.93 25.41
CA CYS A 545 -3.17 -2.62 24.87
C CYS A 545 -4.24 -1.57 25.18
N ALA A 546 -5.53 -1.91 25.07
CA ALA A 546 -6.63 -1.00 25.42
C ALA A 546 -6.58 -0.56 26.88
N LYS A 547 -6.31 -1.49 27.81
CA LYS A 547 -6.16 -1.21 29.25
C LYS A 547 -4.91 -0.37 29.54
N GLU A 548 -3.77 -0.72 28.96
CA GLU A 548 -2.50 0.02 29.10
C GLU A 548 -2.63 1.47 28.62
N SER A 549 -3.31 1.68 27.50
CA SER A 549 -3.51 3.01 26.91
C SER A 549 -4.72 3.76 27.48
N GLY A 550 -5.51 3.16 28.38
CA GLY A 550 -6.69 3.79 28.95
C GLY A 550 -7.81 4.07 27.94
N LEU A 551 -7.95 3.22 26.91
CA LEU A 551 -9.07 3.30 25.97
C LEU A 551 -10.39 3.00 26.69
N LYS A 552 -11.42 3.78 26.39
CA LYS A 552 -12.76 3.59 26.93
C LYS A 552 -13.58 2.70 26.00
N LEU A 553 -13.49 1.39 26.22
CA LEU A 553 -14.24 0.38 25.47
C LEU A 553 -15.41 -0.10 26.33
N PRO A 554 -16.66 0.31 26.07
CA PRO A 554 -17.77 0.11 27.02
C PRO A 554 -18.09 -1.35 27.36
N MET A 555 -17.67 -2.30 26.52
CA MET A 555 -17.99 -3.73 26.63
C MET A 555 -16.76 -4.61 26.95
N VAL A 556 -15.57 -4.02 27.16
CA VAL A 556 -14.27 -4.74 27.29
C VAL A 556 -13.56 -4.44 28.62
#